data_AF-A0A7W1P873-F1
#
_entry.id   AF-A0A7W1P873-F1
#
_cell.length_a   1.000
_cell.length_b   1.000
_cell.length_c   1.000
_cell.angle_alpha   90.00
_cell.angle_beta   90.00
_cell.angle_gamma   90.00
#
_symmetry.space_group_name_H-M   'P 1'
#
loop_
_entity.id
_entity.type
_entity.pdbx_description
1 polymer ?
#
loop_
_entity_poly.entity_id
_entity_poly.type
_entity_poly.pdbx_seq_one_letter_code
_entity_poly.pdbx_strand_id
1 'polypeptide(L)'
;MIPPADPARLPPPPPRPPGPAWARLPDDQLLEVRMCDLGVTLDRPWLQKRIAQVFQELADRGIVFRPHFWVADDWFTPDGVPGIAIPFYLTHPRLERLERNQLFEVEGGTPSWFMRILRHEVGHAIDNAYELRLRADRQKLFGPSSQPYPDYYTPRPYSRSFVLHLDSWYAQSHPDEDFAETFAVWLHPRRDWRRRYEDWPALRKLDYMDALMRELAGREPVVRTRRVVDPLHRIRRTLRQHYARKAKHYGLEYPNFYDSDLRRLFSDAPEHAANIPASRFLARVRRDVRRIVSDWTGVYQYTIDQVLQEMSDRCDELNLRLASPDDSAKADFMVVLTMHTMNYLHSGRHMVAL
;
A
#
# COMPACT_ATOMS: atom_id res chain seq x y z
N MET A 1 -33.24 -60.41 -4.22
CA MET A 1 -32.19 -59.66 -4.95
C MET A 1 -32.71 -58.25 -5.16
N ILE A 2 -32.18 -57.29 -4.41
CA ILE A 2 -32.46 -55.86 -4.56
C ILE A 2 -31.42 -55.33 -5.57
N PRO A 3 -31.80 -54.60 -6.64
CA PRO A 3 -30.81 -54.09 -7.57
C PRO A 3 -29.98 -52.98 -6.90
N PRO A 4 -28.69 -52.83 -7.25
CA PRO A 4 -27.86 -51.78 -6.68
C PRO A 4 -28.33 -50.41 -7.16
N ALA A 5 -28.35 -49.44 -6.25
CA ALA A 5 -28.70 -48.06 -6.54
C ALA A 5 -27.62 -47.40 -7.43
N ASP A 6 -28.07 -46.74 -8.49
CA ASP A 6 -27.30 -45.96 -9.45
C ASP A 6 -26.70 -44.71 -8.76
N PRO A 7 -25.37 -44.47 -8.82
CA PRO A 7 -24.76 -43.27 -8.23
C PRO A 7 -24.94 -42.07 -9.18
N ALA A 8 -26.18 -41.62 -9.35
CA ALA A 8 -26.51 -40.50 -10.22
C ALA A 8 -26.60 -39.17 -9.45
N ARG A 9 -25.55 -38.37 -9.61
CA ARG A 9 -25.50 -36.89 -9.60
C ARG A 9 -26.14 -36.17 -8.42
N LEU A 10 -25.28 -35.67 -7.52
CA LEU A 10 -25.62 -34.57 -6.63
C LEU A 10 -26.25 -33.41 -7.44
N PRO A 11 -27.36 -32.81 -6.98
CA PRO A 11 -27.96 -31.68 -7.66
C PRO A 11 -26.94 -30.54 -7.77
N PRO A 12 -26.95 -29.78 -8.89
CA PRO A 12 -26.06 -28.63 -9.03
C PRO A 12 -26.31 -27.68 -7.85
N PRO A 13 -25.24 -27.07 -7.29
CA PRO A 13 -25.38 -26.13 -6.19
C PRO A 13 -26.35 -25.02 -6.61
N PRO A 14 -27.19 -24.52 -5.68
CA PRO A 14 -28.15 -23.48 -6.00
C PRO A 14 -27.44 -22.28 -6.64
N PRO A 15 -28.05 -21.61 -7.62
CA PRO A 15 -27.47 -20.43 -8.24
C PRO A 15 -27.14 -19.42 -7.15
N ARG A 16 -25.91 -18.91 -7.15
CA ARG A 16 -25.51 -17.85 -6.21
C ARG A 16 -26.49 -16.70 -6.35
N PRO A 17 -26.95 -16.08 -5.24
CA PRO A 17 -27.78 -14.89 -5.32
C PRO A 17 -27.10 -13.88 -6.25
N PRO A 18 -27.87 -13.18 -7.10
CA PRO A 18 -27.30 -12.20 -8.00
C PRO A 18 -26.50 -11.20 -7.16
N GLY A 19 -25.20 -11.09 -7.46
CA GLY A 19 -24.34 -10.08 -6.84
C GLY A 19 -24.91 -8.66 -7.04
N PRO A 20 -24.42 -7.67 -6.28
CA PRO A 20 -25.01 -6.33 -6.30
C PRO A 20 -25.02 -5.76 -7.71
N ALA A 21 -26.06 -4.99 -8.06
CA ALA A 21 -26.28 -4.51 -9.44
C ALA A 21 -25.07 -3.75 -10.00
N TRP A 22 -24.42 -2.94 -9.16
CA TRP A 22 -23.20 -2.21 -9.53
C TRP A 22 -22.04 -3.12 -9.95
N ALA A 23 -22.01 -4.39 -9.50
CA ALA A 23 -20.94 -5.31 -9.82
C ALA A 23 -20.85 -5.67 -11.31
N ARG A 24 -21.95 -5.46 -12.04
CA ARG A 24 -22.09 -5.73 -13.48
C ARG A 24 -21.90 -4.48 -14.34
N LEU A 25 -21.84 -3.30 -13.73
CA LEU A 25 -21.65 -2.05 -14.47
C LEU A 25 -20.25 -2.01 -15.10
N PRO A 26 -20.12 -1.43 -16.31
CA PRO A 26 -18.82 -1.05 -16.86
C PRO A 26 -18.16 0.03 -15.98
N ASP A 27 -16.84 0.26 -16.15
CA ASP A 27 -16.08 1.13 -15.25
C ASP A 27 -16.60 2.57 -15.23
N ASP A 28 -16.94 3.12 -16.39
CA ASP A 28 -17.49 4.47 -16.55
C ASP A 28 -18.78 4.68 -15.74
N GLN A 29 -19.69 3.70 -15.75
CA GLN A 29 -20.94 3.75 -14.98
C GLN A 29 -20.72 3.42 -13.50
N LEU A 30 -19.81 2.49 -13.19
CA LEU A 30 -19.47 2.18 -11.80
C LEU A 30 -18.87 3.40 -11.10
N LEU A 31 -18.06 4.20 -11.79
CA LEU A 31 -17.47 5.42 -11.27
C LEU A 31 -18.51 6.46 -10.80
N GLU A 32 -19.73 6.43 -11.33
CA GLU A 32 -20.84 7.31 -10.90
C GLU A 32 -21.53 6.84 -9.62
N VAL A 33 -21.28 5.61 -9.15
CA VAL A 33 -21.87 5.08 -7.92
C VAL A 33 -21.29 5.81 -6.71
N ARG A 34 -22.16 6.25 -5.79
CA ARG A 34 -21.74 6.80 -4.49
C ARG A 34 -21.16 5.71 -3.62
N MET A 35 -20.08 6.01 -2.90
CA MET A 35 -19.39 5.02 -2.06
C MET A 35 -20.33 4.41 -1.00
N CYS A 36 -21.22 5.22 -0.41
CA CYS A 36 -22.22 4.74 0.54
C CYS A 36 -23.26 3.77 -0.04
N ASP A 37 -23.47 3.77 -1.36
CA ASP A 37 -24.47 2.92 -2.05
C ASP A 37 -23.89 1.56 -2.46
N LEU A 38 -22.59 1.33 -2.23
CA LEU A 38 -21.95 0.05 -2.56
C LEU A 38 -22.49 -1.11 -1.72
N GLY A 39 -22.95 -0.85 -0.49
CA GLY A 39 -23.52 -1.87 0.40
C GLY A 39 -22.56 -3.03 0.71
N VAL A 40 -21.25 -2.81 0.62
CA VAL A 40 -20.23 -3.83 0.84
C VAL A 40 -19.92 -4.01 2.32
N THR A 41 -19.56 -5.24 2.68
CA THR A 41 -19.19 -5.65 4.03
C THR A 41 -17.84 -6.37 4.02
N LEU A 42 -17.34 -6.71 5.21
CA LEU A 42 -16.09 -7.48 5.37
C LEU A 42 -16.29 -8.99 5.25
N ASP A 43 -17.48 -9.47 4.86
CA ASP A 43 -17.85 -10.89 4.92
C ASP A 43 -17.15 -11.77 3.87
N ARG A 44 -16.35 -11.17 2.98
CA ARG A 44 -15.59 -11.91 1.98
C ARG A 44 -14.67 -12.94 2.67
N PRO A 45 -14.77 -14.24 2.34
CA PRO A 45 -14.00 -15.28 3.03
C PRO A 45 -12.49 -15.07 3.03
N TRP A 46 -11.95 -14.49 1.95
CA TRP A 46 -10.54 -14.13 1.86
C TRP A 46 -10.13 -13.09 2.91
N LEU A 47 -10.95 -12.05 3.16
CA LEU A 47 -10.70 -11.04 4.20
C LEU A 47 -10.82 -11.64 5.59
N GLN A 48 -11.91 -12.37 5.86
CA GLN A 48 -12.16 -13.01 7.15
C GLN A 48 -11.03 -13.95 7.56
N LYS A 49 -10.45 -14.68 6.60
CA LYS A 49 -9.28 -15.53 6.84
C LYS A 49 -8.05 -14.73 7.30
N ARG A 50 -7.85 -13.50 6.82
CA ARG A 50 -6.69 -12.66 7.20
C ARG A 50 -6.91 -11.97 8.54
N ILE A 51 -8.13 -11.52 8.79
CA ILE A 51 -8.53 -10.99 10.10
C ILE A 51 -8.38 -12.09 11.17
N ALA A 52 -8.86 -13.30 10.91
CA ALA A 52 -8.66 -14.43 11.80
C ALA A 52 -7.17 -14.76 12.01
N GLN A 53 -6.35 -14.62 10.96
CA GLN A 53 -4.90 -14.83 11.06
C GLN A 53 -4.26 -13.82 12.02
N VAL A 54 -4.57 -12.51 11.93
CA VAL A 54 -3.96 -11.53 12.86
C VAL A 54 -4.45 -11.73 14.29
N PHE A 55 -5.71 -12.13 14.50
CA PHE A 55 -6.19 -12.51 15.82
C PHE A 55 -5.44 -13.71 16.40
N GLN A 56 -5.14 -14.71 15.57
CA GLN A 56 -4.33 -15.85 16.00
C GLN A 56 -2.90 -15.41 16.35
N GLU A 57 -2.26 -14.57 15.53
CA GLU A 57 -0.92 -14.06 15.80
C GLU A 57 -0.84 -13.26 17.12
N LEU A 58 -1.88 -12.48 17.44
CA LEU A 58 -2.00 -11.80 18.74
C LEU A 58 -2.19 -12.80 19.89
N ALA A 59 -3.08 -13.77 19.72
CA ALA A 59 -3.38 -14.78 20.73
C ALA A 59 -2.15 -15.67 21.04
N ASP A 60 -1.37 -16.04 20.03
CA ASP A 60 -0.12 -16.80 20.17
C ASP A 60 0.94 -16.03 20.99
N ARG A 61 0.81 -14.70 21.07
CA ARG A 61 1.64 -13.82 21.91
C ARG A 61 1.00 -13.49 23.27
N GLY A 62 -0.12 -14.11 23.61
CA GLY A 62 -0.86 -13.87 24.85
C GLY A 62 -1.57 -12.51 24.90
N ILE A 63 -1.69 -11.81 23.77
CA ILE A 63 -2.38 -10.53 23.69
C ILE A 63 -3.87 -10.78 23.52
N VAL A 64 -4.66 -10.36 24.52
CA VAL A 64 -6.12 -10.55 24.56
C VAL A 64 -6.88 -9.50 23.73
N PHE A 65 -6.24 -8.37 23.43
CA PHE A 65 -6.81 -7.31 22.63
C PHE A 65 -7.26 -7.81 21.25
N ARG A 66 -8.50 -7.44 20.87
CA ARG A 66 -9.08 -7.72 19.56
C ARG A 66 -9.60 -6.41 18.94
N PRO A 67 -8.88 -5.82 17.96
CA PRO A 67 -9.37 -4.65 17.26
C PRO A 67 -10.69 -4.93 16.56
N HIS A 68 -11.57 -3.93 16.49
CA HIS A 68 -12.73 -3.97 15.61
C HIS A 68 -12.37 -3.46 14.22
N PHE A 69 -13.10 -3.94 13.21
CA PHE A 69 -12.87 -3.61 11.80
C PHE A 69 -14.12 -3.03 11.18
N TRP A 70 -13.96 -2.06 10.27
CA TRP A 70 -15.04 -1.53 9.45
C TRP A 70 -14.57 -1.23 8.04
N VAL A 71 -15.51 -1.02 7.12
CA VAL A 71 -15.21 -0.62 5.74
C VAL A 71 -15.12 0.90 5.66
N ALA A 72 -14.07 1.41 5.03
CA ALA A 72 -13.86 2.84 4.75
C ALA A 72 -13.36 3.07 3.31
N ASP A 73 -12.95 4.30 3.01
CA ASP A 73 -12.32 4.66 1.74
C ASP A 73 -10.86 4.23 1.63
N ASP A 74 -10.12 4.16 2.74
CA ASP A 74 -8.73 3.69 2.78
C ASP A 74 -8.37 2.93 4.07
N TRP A 75 -7.11 2.47 4.16
CA TRP A 75 -6.52 1.92 5.39
C TRP A 75 -6.23 3.05 6.37
N PHE A 76 -6.65 2.90 7.63
CA PHE A 76 -6.22 3.77 8.72
C PHE A 76 -6.69 3.27 10.09
N THR A 77 -6.03 3.75 11.13
CA THR A 77 -6.42 3.58 12.53
C THR A 77 -6.56 4.96 13.18
N PRO A 78 -7.79 5.44 13.47
CA PRO A 78 -7.99 6.78 14.02
C PRO A 78 -7.43 6.92 15.43
N ASP A 79 -6.94 8.10 15.76
CA ASP A 79 -6.50 8.42 17.11
C ASP A 79 -7.56 8.12 18.19
N GLY A 80 -7.10 7.46 19.25
CA GLY A 80 -7.92 7.04 20.38
C GLY A 80 -8.94 5.95 20.05
N VAL A 81 -8.90 5.35 18.85
CA VAL A 81 -9.81 4.26 18.46
C VAL A 81 -9.03 2.95 18.34
N PRO A 82 -9.36 1.93 19.15
CA PRO A 82 -8.69 0.63 19.11
C PRO A 82 -9.28 -0.26 18.00
N GLY A 83 -9.31 0.25 16.77
CA GLY A 83 -9.87 -0.45 15.62
C GLY A 83 -9.41 0.13 14.29
N ILE A 84 -9.64 -0.63 13.22
CA ILE A 84 -8.96 -0.47 11.93
C ILE A 84 -9.99 -0.34 10.80
N ALA A 85 -9.81 0.69 9.98
CA ALA A 85 -10.51 0.87 8.73
C ALA A 85 -9.89 0.00 7.63
N ILE A 86 -10.72 -0.75 6.90
CA ILE A 86 -10.32 -1.55 5.74
C ILE A 86 -10.93 -0.92 4.49
N PRO A 87 -10.14 -0.68 3.43
CA PRO A 87 -10.65 -0.07 2.20
C PRO A 87 -11.73 -0.89 1.52
N PHE A 88 -12.73 -0.19 1.00
CA PHE A 88 -13.86 -0.78 0.27
C PHE A 88 -13.42 -1.62 -0.93
N TYR A 89 -12.32 -1.27 -1.61
CA TYR A 89 -11.91 -1.97 -2.82
C TYR A 89 -11.50 -3.43 -2.56
N LEU A 90 -11.11 -3.78 -1.33
CA LEU A 90 -10.77 -5.15 -0.94
C LEU A 90 -11.98 -6.04 -0.63
N THR A 91 -13.18 -5.45 -0.52
CA THR A 91 -14.40 -6.17 -0.13
C THR A 91 -15.00 -6.99 -1.27
N HIS A 92 -14.69 -6.68 -2.53
CA HIS A 92 -15.30 -7.33 -3.68
C HIS A 92 -14.39 -7.34 -4.92
N PRO A 93 -14.27 -8.45 -5.68
CA PRO A 93 -13.36 -8.55 -6.84
C PRO A 93 -13.59 -7.52 -7.95
N ARG A 94 -14.83 -7.06 -8.12
CA ARG A 94 -15.16 -5.98 -9.08
C ARG A 94 -14.49 -4.66 -8.69
N LEU A 95 -14.45 -4.35 -7.40
CA LEU A 95 -13.86 -3.13 -6.87
C LEU A 95 -12.34 -3.22 -6.88
N GLU A 96 -11.76 -4.40 -6.57
CA GLU A 96 -10.32 -4.64 -6.79
C GLU A 96 -9.91 -4.41 -8.24
N ARG A 97 -10.75 -4.79 -9.20
CA ARG A 97 -10.50 -4.51 -10.63
C ARG A 97 -10.58 -3.03 -10.93
N LEU A 98 -11.57 -2.32 -10.37
CA LEU A 98 -11.69 -0.87 -10.55
C LEU A 98 -10.48 -0.15 -9.96
N GLU A 99 -10.09 -0.47 -8.73
CA GLU A 99 -8.90 0.08 -8.05
C GLU A 99 -7.65 -0.09 -8.91
N ARG A 100 -7.43 -1.31 -9.41
CA ARG A 100 -6.31 -1.59 -10.32
C ARG A 100 -6.39 -0.80 -11.62
N ASN A 101 -7.58 -0.52 -12.14
CA ASN A 101 -7.71 0.25 -13.37
C ASN A 101 -7.49 1.75 -13.14
N GLN A 102 -7.85 2.27 -11.95
CA GLN A 102 -7.70 3.68 -11.61
C GLN A 102 -6.31 4.02 -11.09
N LEU A 103 -5.69 3.14 -10.30
CA LEU A 103 -4.42 3.35 -9.60
C LEU A 103 -3.32 2.36 -9.98
N PHE A 104 -3.56 1.47 -10.95
CA PHE A 104 -2.62 0.44 -11.43
C PHE A 104 -2.22 -0.65 -10.44
N GLU A 105 -2.60 -0.52 -9.17
CA GLU A 105 -2.39 -1.50 -8.12
C GLU A 105 -3.61 -1.63 -7.21
N VAL A 106 -3.58 -2.62 -6.33
CA VAL A 106 -4.59 -2.81 -5.30
C VAL A 106 -3.82 -2.99 -4.01
N GLU A 107 -3.73 -1.94 -3.23
CA GLU A 107 -3.00 -1.94 -1.97
C GLU A 107 -3.58 -2.99 -1.02
N GLY A 108 -2.73 -3.89 -0.52
CA GLY A 108 -3.21 -5.05 0.25
C GLY A 108 -3.98 -6.10 -0.56
N GLY A 109 -3.97 -6.04 -1.90
CA GLY A 109 -4.69 -6.98 -2.77
C GLY A 109 -4.12 -8.40 -2.81
N THR A 110 -2.94 -8.63 -2.22
CA THR A 110 -2.33 -9.96 -2.08
C THR A 110 -2.28 -10.38 -0.61
N PRO A 111 -2.28 -11.69 -0.28
CA PRO A 111 -2.22 -12.13 1.12
C PRO A 111 -1.02 -11.61 1.90
N SER A 112 0.15 -11.53 1.29
CA SER A 112 1.37 -11.03 1.93
C SER A 112 1.28 -9.52 2.18
N TRP A 113 0.83 -8.74 1.20
CA TRP A 113 0.72 -7.29 1.32
C TRP A 113 -0.39 -6.90 2.31
N PHE A 114 -1.56 -7.56 2.24
CA PHE A 114 -2.64 -7.37 3.20
C PHE A 114 -2.14 -7.55 4.64
N MET A 115 -1.41 -8.64 4.89
CA MET A 115 -0.85 -8.92 6.22
C MET A 115 0.34 -8.03 6.59
N ARG A 116 0.99 -7.33 5.64
CA ARG A 116 1.97 -6.28 5.98
C ARG A 116 1.23 -5.07 6.56
N ILE A 117 0.25 -4.54 5.83
CA ILE A 117 -0.54 -3.36 6.23
C ILE A 117 -1.34 -3.66 7.50
N LEU A 118 -2.07 -4.78 7.54
CA LEU A 118 -2.91 -5.10 8.68
C LEU A 118 -2.11 -5.19 10.00
N ARG A 119 -0.89 -5.74 9.98
CA ARG A 119 -0.06 -5.80 11.20
C ARG A 119 0.41 -4.42 11.63
N HIS A 120 0.70 -3.53 10.67
CA HIS A 120 1.04 -2.14 10.92
C HIS A 120 -0.16 -1.43 11.59
N GLU A 121 -1.35 -1.54 11.01
CA GLU A 121 -2.57 -0.96 11.59
C GLU A 121 -2.91 -1.53 12.98
N VAL A 122 -2.65 -2.82 13.23
CA VAL A 122 -2.77 -3.39 14.57
C VAL A 122 -1.79 -2.76 15.56
N GLY A 123 -0.61 -2.33 15.10
CA GLY A 123 0.35 -1.56 15.89
C GLY A 123 -0.23 -0.25 16.39
N HIS A 124 -0.88 0.53 15.49
CA HIS A 124 -1.61 1.73 15.91
C HIS A 124 -2.78 1.41 16.82
N ALA A 125 -3.54 0.36 16.51
CA ALA A 125 -4.74 0.01 17.28
C ALA A 125 -4.40 -0.44 18.71
N ILE A 126 -3.29 -1.17 18.91
CA ILE A 126 -2.84 -1.59 20.24
C ILE A 126 -2.23 -0.42 21.02
N ASP A 127 -1.54 0.51 20.34
CA ASP A 127 -1.08 1.75 20.95
C ASP A 127 -2.27 2.55 21.53
N ASN A 128 -3.34 2.68 20.74
CA ASN A 128 -4.59 3.30 21.18
C ASN A 128 -5.25 2.54 22.33
N ALA A 129 -5.31 1.21 22.27
CA ALA A 129 -6.03 0.37 23.22
C ALA A 129 -5.45 0.42 24.65
N TYR A 130 -4.13 0.57 24.76
CA TYR A 130 -3.40 0.59 26.04
C TYR A 130 -2.77 1.96 26.35
N GLU A 131 -3.09 3.00 25.58
CA GLU A 131 -2.57 4.36 25.71
C GLU A 131 -1.03 4.42 25.73
N LEU A 132 -0.37 3.59 24.91
CA LEU A 132 1.08 3.39 24.97
C LEU A 132 1.85 4.66 24.60
N ARG A 133 1.26 5.53 23.78
CA ARG A 133 1.74 6.88 23.43
C ARG A 133 2.09 7.75 24.64
N LEU A 134 1.45 7.51 25.79
CA LEU A 134 1.69 8.26 27.03
C LEU A 134 2.89 7.74 27.83
N ARG A 135 3.41 6.54 27.51
CA ARG A 135 4.53 5.95 28.25
C ARG A 135 5.83 6.67 27.91
N ALA A 136 6.54 7.13 28.95
CA ALA A 136 7.80 7.85 28.83
C ALA A 136 8.88 7.04 28.06
N ASP A 137 8.98 5.73 28.29
CA ASP A 137 9.97 4.89 27.60
C ASP A 137 9.68 4.76 26.10
N ARG A 138 8.41 4.69 25.70
CA ARG A 138 8.02 4.72 24.28
C ARG A 138 8.44 6.05 23.66
N GLN A 139 8.07 7.16 24.30
CA GLN A 139 8.41 8.50 23.80
C GLN A 139 9.93 8.71 23.69
N LYS A 140 10.71 8.16 24.62
CA LYS A 140 12.17 8.23 24.59
C LYS A 140 12.78 7.45 23.42
N LEU A 141 12.18 6.32 23.02
CA LEU A 141 12.70 5.45 21.96
C LEU A 141 12.22 5.83 20.56
N PHE A 142 10.96 6.24 20.43
CA PHE A 142 10.31 6.50 19.14
C PHE A 142 10.12 8.00 18.87
N GLY A 143 9.97 8.80 19.94
CA GLY A 143 9.56 10.20 19.88
C GLY A 143 8.12 10.42 20.37
N PRO A 144 7.72 11.67 20.59
CA PRO A 144 6.39 12.01 21.06
C PRO A 144 5.35 11.96 19.92
N SER A 145 4.18 11.37 20.17
CA SER A 145 3.05 11.37 19.22
C SER A 145 2.44 12.75 18.97
N SER A 146 2.77 13.74 19.80
CA SER A 146 2.33 15.14 19.60
C SER A 146 3.12 15.86 18.50
N GLN A 147 4.14 15.21 17.93
CA GLN A 147 4.81 15.72 16.75
C GLN A 147 3.77 15.88 15.62
N PRO A 148 3.72 17.01 14.92
CA PRO A 148 2.86 17.12 13.75
C PRO A 148 3.27 16.09 12.71
N TYR A 149 2.30 15.37 12.14
CA TYR A 149 2.55 14.59 10.93
C TYR A 149 3.06 15.58 9.88
N PRO A 150 4.25 15.35 9.32
CA PRO A 150 4.64 16.16 8.20
C PRO A 150 3.65 15.84 7.08
N ASP A 151 3.33 16.82 6.24
CA ASP A 151 2.56 16.51 5.03
C ASP A 151 3.29 15.44 4.18
N TYR A 152 4.58 15.19 4.47
CA TYR A 152 5.61 14.93 3.51
C TYR A 152 7.01 14.73 4.15
N TYR A 153 7.70 13.61 3.92
CA TYR A 153 9.03 13.35 4.51
C TYR A 153 10.11 12.91 3.50
N THR A 154 11.39 13.06 3.87
CA THR A 154 12.54 12.56 3.09
C THR A 154 13.24 11.45 3.87
N PRO A 155 13.13 10.18 3.43
CA PRO A 155 13.75 9.07 4.14
C PRO A 155 15.28 9.13 4.07
N ARG A 156 15.95 8.52 5.04
CA ARG A 156 17.39 8.27 5.06
C ARG A 156 17.64 6.78 4.79
N PRO A 157 17.91 6.35 3.54
CA PRO A 157 17.92 4.95 3.15
C PRO A 157 18.88 4.04 3.93
N TYR A 158 20.03 4.59 4.31
CA TYR A 158 21.10 3.87 5.02
C TYR A 158 20.94 3.89 6.54
N SER A 159 19.88 4.51 7.06
CA SER A 159 19.63 4.54 8.49
C SER A 159 19.29 3.15 9.02
N ARG A 160 20.12 2.64 9.93
CA ARG A 160 19.88 1.37 10.65
C ARG A 160 19.07 1.55 11.95
N SER A 161 18.60 2.78 12.22
CA SER A 161 17.86 3.12 13.44
C SER A 161 16.37 2.75 13.36
N PHE A 162 15.91 2.29 12.20
CA PHE A 162 14.51 1.97 11.94
C PHE A 162 14.39 0.55 11.39
N VAL A 163 13.27 -0.09 11.66
CA VAL A 163 12.94 -1.36 11.02
C VAL A 163 12.50 -1.12 9.57
N LEU A 164 12.58 -2.17 8.75
CA LEU A 164 12.06 -2.17 7.38
C LEU A 164 10.87 -3.13 7.30
N HIS A 165 9.66 -2.57 7.23
CA HIS A 165 8.41 -3.35 7.13
C HIS A 165 7.54 -2.96 5.95
N LEU A 166 7.00 -1.74 5.91
CA LEU A 166 6.41 -1.12 4.73
C LEU A 166 7.49 -0.45 3.89
N ASP A 167 7.14 -0.10 2.65
CA ASP A 167 8.08 0.43 1.67
C ASP A 167 8.40 1.91 1.95
N SER A 168 9.27 2.54 1.14
CA SER A 168 9.63 3.97 1.30
C SER A 168 10.20 4.38 2.67
N TRP A 169 10.77 3.43 3.42
CA TRP A 169 11.26 3.64 4.79
C TRP A 169 10.21 4.29 5.69
N TYR A 170 8.95 3.83 5.59
CA TYR A 170 7.79 4.43 6.24
C TYR A 170 7.95 4.64 7.74
N ALA A 171 8.70 3.78 8.43
CA ALA A 171 9.06 3.97 9.85
C ALA A 171 9.76 5.32 10.17
N GLN A 172 10.28 6.04 9.17
CA GLN A 172 10.93 7.34 9.35
C GLN A 172 9.97 8.53 9.24
N SER A 173 8.71 8.31 8.85
CA SER A 173 7.76 9.39 8.58
C SER A 173 7.29 10.10 9.84
N HIS A 174 7.05 9.34 10.92
CA HIS A 174 6.53 9.84 12.19
C HIS A 174 6.83 8.88 13.35
N PRO A 175 6.98 9.34 14.61
CA PRO A 175 7.18 8.47 15.78
C PRO A 175 6.15 7.34 15.94
N ASP A 176 4.89 7.60 15.61
CA ASP A 176 3.83 6.58 15.69
C ASP A 176 3.99 5.52 14.60
N GLU A 177 4.49 5.93 13.43
CA GLU A 177 4.73 5.03 12.30
C GLU A 177 5.93 4.13 12.57
N ASP A 178 6.98 4.66 13.19
CA ASP A 178 8.11 3.87 13.69
C ASP A 178 7.67 2.80 14.71
N PHE A 179 6.74 3.16 15.61
CA PHE A 179 6.15 2.24 16.57
C PHE A 179 5.33 1.13 15.88
N ALA A 180 4.42 1.51 14.98
CA ALA A 180 3.56 0.58 14.25
C ALA A 180 4.35 -0.38 13.35
N GLU A 181 5.36 0.13 12.64
CA GLU A 181 6.29 -0.65 11.83
C GLU A 181 7.08 -1.64 12.70
N THR A 182 7.60 -1.18 13.86
CA THR A 182 8.33 -2.03 14.81
C THR A 182 7.42 -3.13 15.36
N PHE A 183 6.19 -2.80 15.72
CA PHE A 183 5.19 -3.77 16.17
C PHE A 183 4.91 -4.82 15.09
N ALA A 184 4.74 -4.39 13.84
CA ALA A 184 4.44 -5.29 12.73
C ALA A 184 5.57 -6.28 12.44
N VAL A 185 6.83 -5.84 12.54
CA VAL A 185 8.01 -6.72 12.46
C VAL A 185 8.04 -7.70 13.63
N TRP A 186 7.80 -7.22 14.85
CA TRP A 186 7.82 -8.05 16.06
C TRP A 186 6.73 -9.13 16.03
N LEU A 187 5.51 -8.79 15.60
CA LEU A 187 4.36 -9.70 15.58
C LEU A 187 4.54 -10.82 14.55
N HIS A 188 5.20 -10.54 13.42
CA HIS A 188 5.33 -11.46 12.30
C HIS A 188 5.98 -12.80 12.71
N PRO A 189 5.26 -13.94 12.69
CA PRO A 189 5.70 -15.18 13.35
C PRO A 189 6.93 -15.84 12.73
N ARG A 190 7.17 -15.62 11.43
CA ARG A 190 8.30 -16.22 10.70
C ARG A 190 9.55 -15.35 10.61
N ARG A 191 9.54 -14.14 11.18
CA ARG A 191 10.70 -13.24 11.11
C ARG A 191 11.53 -13.42 12.38
N ASP A 192 12.72 -13.99 12.23
CA ASP A 192 13.75 -13.92 13.27
C ASP A 192 14.33 -12.50 13.28
N TRP A 193 13.59 -11.58 13.89
CA TRP A 193 13.95 -10.18 13.94
C TRP A 193 15.22 -9.95 14.76
N ARG A 194 15.50 -10.81 15.75
CA ARG A 194 16.73 -10.70 16.57
C ARG A 194 17.96 -10.85 15.69
N ARG A 195 18.00 -11.91 14.89
CA ARG A 195 19.09 -12.13 13.95
C ARG A 195 19.13 -11.08 12.84
N ARG A 196 17.97 -10.70 12.30
CA ARG A 196 17.92 -9.72 11.19
C ARG A 196 18.46 -8.34 11.58
N TYR A 197 18.25 -7.92 12.83
CA TYR A 197 18.60 -6.58 13.32
C TYR A 197 19.74 -6.61 14.35
N GLU A 198 20.51 -7.70 14.48
CA GLU A 198 21.51 -7.88 15.55
C GLU A 198 22.52 -6.73 15.68
N ASP A 199 22.95 -6.16 14.54
CA ASP A 199 23.90 -5.03 14.48
C ASP A 199 23.23 -3.68 14.22
N TRP A 200 21.91 -3.59 14.33
CA TRP A 200 21.13 -2.39 14.03
C TRP A 200 20.68 -1.71 15.33
N PRO A 201 20.82 -0.38 15.46
CA PRO A 201 20.24 0.35 16.59
C PRO A 201 18.73 0.13 16.76
N ALA A 202 18.01 -0.18 15.66
CA ALA A 202 16.60 -0.55 15.68
C ALA A 202 16.29 -1.77 16.59
N LEU A 203 17.27 -2.64 16.86
CA LEU A 203 17.07 -3.79 17.75
C LEU A 203 16.58 -3.38 19.14
N ARG A 204 17.04 -2.24 19.66
CA ARG A 204 16.61 -1.71 20.97
C ARG A 204 15.09 -1.46 21.01
N LYS A 205 14.51 -1.02 19.89
CA LYS A 205 13.06 -0.80 19.77
C LYS A 205 12.30 -2.12 19.73
N LEU A 206 12.85 -3.14 19.07
CA LEU A 206 12.27 -4.48 19.03
C LEU A 206 12.35 -5.19 20.38
N ASP A 207 13.46 -5.06 21.12
CA ASP A 207 13.59 -5.58 22.48
C ASP A 207 12.62 -4.88 23.44
N TYR A 208 12.47 -3.56 23.31
CA TYR A 208 11.45 -2.79 24.02
C TYR A 208 10.04 -3.30 23.70
N MET A 209 9.73 -3.50 22.41
CA MET A 209 8.44 -4.01 21.96
C MET A 209 8.15 -5.40 22.55
N ASP A 210 9.14 -6.30 22.56
CA ASP A 210 9.01 -7.64 23.12
C ASP A 210 8.76 -7.62 24.64
N ALA A 211 9.48 -6.76 25.38
CA ALA A 211 9.27 -6.58 26.81
C ALA A 211 7.89 -5.98 27.11
N LEU A 212 7.49 -4.94 26.36
CA LEU A 212 6.21 -4.26 26.51
C LEU A 212 5.05 -5.23 26.25
N MET A 213 5.10 -6.00 25.17
CA MET A 213 4.01 -6.92 24.83
C MET A 213 3.91 -8.09 25.82
N ARG A 214 5.02 -8.54 26.41
CA ARG A 214 4.97 -9.48 27.54
C ARG A 214 4.32 -8.89 28.78
N GLU A 215 4.57 -7.61 29.06
CA GLU A 215 3.92 -6.91 30.17
C GLU A 215 2.40 -6.83 29.97
N LEU A 216 1.95 -6.63 28.73
CA LEU A 216 0.54 -6.55 28.36
C LEU A 216 -0.14 -7.90 28.20
N ALA A 217 0.62 -9.01 28.16
CA ALA A 217 0.05 -10.34 27.99
C ALA A 217 -0.99 -10.65 29.08
N GLY A 218 -2.17 -11.10 28.66
CA GLY A 218 -3.31 -11.37 29.54
C GLY A 218 -4.01 -10.13 30.12
N ARG A 219 -3.51 -8.90 29.88
CA ARG A 219 -4.13 -7.67 30.38
C ARG A 219 -5.16 -7.14 29.40
N GLU A 220 -6.33 -6.80 29.92
CA GLU A 220 -7.39 -6.16 29.13
C GLU A 220 -7.02 -4.73 28.70
N PRO A 221 -7.47 -4.26 27.52
CA PRO A 221 -7.25 -2.90 27.08
C PRO A 221 -8.00 -1.88 27.96
N VAL A 222 -7.37 -0.72 28.13
CA VAL A 222 -7.92 0.44 28.87
C VAL A 222 -8.99 1.12 28.03
N VAL A 223 -8.70 1.36 26.75
CA VAL A 223 -9.64 1.96 25.80
C VAL A 223 -10.40 0.83 25.09
N ARG A 224 -11.73 0.81 25.29
CA ARG A 224 -12.62 -0.25 24.73
C ARG A 224 -13.68 0.28 23.76
N THR A 225 -13.58 1.55 23.36
CA THR A 225 -14.54 2.16 22.44
C THR A 225 -14.58 1.42 21.11
N ARG A 226 -15.78 1.23 20.57
CA ARG A 226 -16.00 0.66 19.23
C ARG A 226 -16.44 1.73 18.22
N ARG A 227 -16.10 2.99 18.49
CA ARG A 227 -16.36 4.11 17.58
C ARG A 227 -15.77 3.79 16.20
N VAL A 228 -16.49 4.20 15.16
CA VAL A 228 -16.07 4.06 13.78
C VAL A 228 -15.97 5.46 13.16
N VAL A 229 -14.82 5.77 12.58
CA VAL A 229 -14.52 7.05 11.92
C VAL A 229 -14.59 6.84 10.41
N ASP A 230 -15.22 7.78 9.71
CA ASP A 230 -15.44 7.77 8.26
C ASP A 230 -15.85 6.40 7.66
N PRO A 231 -16.90 5.74 8.22
CA PRO A 231 -17.37 4.49 7.65
C PRO A 231 -17.92 4.72 6.24
N LEU A 232 -17.74 3.74 5.36
CA LEU A 232 -18.12 3.80 3.96
C LEU A 232 -19.58 4.23 3.75
N HIS A 233 -20.51 3.75 4.59
CA HIS A 233 -21.94 4.08 4.50
C HIS A 233 -22.26 5.57 4.74
N ARG A 234 -21.30 6.37 5.22
CA ARG A 234 -21.43 7.84 5.39
C ARG A 234 -20.75 8.63 4.26
N ILE A 235 -19.95 7.99 3.41
CA ILE A 235 -19.19 8.65 2.35
C ILE A 235 -20.09 8.83 1.11
N ARG A 236 -20.57 10.06 0.91
CA ARG A 236 -21.55 10.39 -0.15
C ARG A 236 -20.96 10.67 -1.53
N ARG A 237 -19.64 10.89 -1.61
CA ARG A 237 -18.96 11.16 -2.88
C ARG A 237 -19.00 9.95 -3.81
N THR A 238 -18.96 10.19 -5.11
CA THR A 238 -18.88 9.11 -6.11
C THR A 238 -17.49 8.49 -6.14
N LEU A 239 -17.39 7.28 -6.68
CA LEU A 239 -16.09 6.65 -6.95
C LEU A 239 -15.21 7.53 -7.85
N ARG A 240 -15.79 8.20 -8.86
CA ARG A 240 -15.08 9.17 -9.70
C ARG A 240 -14.44 10.28 -8.87
N GLN A 241 -15.20 10.90 -7.97
CA GLN A 241 -14.70 11.97 -7.11
C GLN A 241 -13.63 11.47 -6.14
N HIS A 242 -13.79 10.25 -5.61
CA HIS A 242 -12.78 9.62 -4.77
C HIS A 242 -11.45 9.44 -5.51
N TYR A 243 -11.47 8.82 -6.70
CA TYR A 243 -10.26 8.60 -7.48
C TYR A 243 -9.64 9.90 -7.97
N ALA A 244 -10.44 10.90 -8.38
CA ALA A 244 -9.92 12.22 -8.75
C ALA A 244 -9.22 12.92 -7.58
N ARG A 245 -9.75 12.79 -6.34
CA ARG A 245 -9.09 13.33 -5.14
C ARG A 245 -7.79 12.59 -4.82
N LYS A 246 -7.82 11.25 -4.88
CA LYS A 246 -6.65 10.40 -4.60
C LYS A 246 -5.53 10.69 -5.61
N ALA A 247 -5.88 10.82 -6.88
CA ALA A 247 -5.04 11.31 -7.97
C ALA A 247 -4.39 12.68 -7.62
N LYS A 248 -5.16 13.69 -7.23
CA LYS A 248 -4.63 15.02 -6.87
C LYS A 248 -3.69 14.98 -5.66
N HIS A 249 -4.00 14.17 -4.64
CA HIS A 249 -3.20 14.06 -3.40
C HIS A 249 -1.78 13.56 -3.68
N TYR A 250 -1.63 12.60 -4.59
CA TYR A 250 -0.32 12.04 -4.94
C TYR A 250 0.47 12.83 -6.00
N GLY A 251 0.13 14.12 -6.24
CA GLY A 251 1.03 15.08 -6.91
C GLY A 251 1.06 15.11 -8.45
N LEU A 252 -0.07 14.90 -9.11
CA LEU A 252 -0.22 14.74 -10.57
C LEU A 252 -0.01 15.94 -11.51
N GLU A 253 0.50 17.08 -11.06
CA GLU A 253 0.57 18.28 -11.93
C GLU A 253 1.93 19.00 -11.87
N TYR A 254 3.06 18.50 -12.45
CA TYR A 254 4.21 19.39 -12.75
C TYR A 254 5.16 18.91 -13.87
N PRO A 255 5.78 19.82 -14.69
CA PRO A 255 6.46 19.51 -15.94
C PRO A 255 8.00 19.70 -15.99
N ASN A 256 8.62 19.05 -17.00
CA ASN A 256 9.82 19.44 -17.80
C ASN A 256 11.24 19.43 -17.18
N PHE A 257 11.78 18.26 -16.77
CA PHE A 257 13.22 18.11 -16.44
C PHE A 257 13.95 16.99 -17.22
N TYR A 258 13.34 16.42 -18.26
CA TYR A 258 13.75 15.11 -18.82
C TYR A 258 14.66 15.15 -20.04
N ASP A 259 14.78 16.29 -20.73
CA ASP A 259 15.31 16.34 -22.10
C ASP A 259 16.74 15.85 -22.26
N SER A 260 17.65 16.22 -21.35
CA SER A 260 19.06 15.85 -21.45
C SER A 260 19.26 14.35 -21.25
N ASP A 261 18.52 13.75 -20.32
CA ASP A 261 18.61 12.33 -20.02
C ASP A 261 17.88 11.50 -21.09
N LEU A 262 16.75 11.97 -21.60
CA LEU A 262 16.06 11.36 -22.74
C LEU A 262 16.92 11.38 -24.00
N ARG A 263 17.63 12.47 -24.28
CA ARG A 263 18.59 12.59 -25.41
C ARG A 263 19.87 11.77 -25.22
N ARG A 264 20.12 11.27 -24.01
CA ARG A 264 21.22 10.33 -23.72
C ARG A 264 20.78 8.87 -23.91
N LEU A 265 19.51 8.57 -23.61
CA LEU A 265 18.92 7.24 -23.81
C LEU A 265 18.49 6.98 -25.26
N PHE A 266 18.00 8.01 -25.92
CA PHE A 266 17.42 7.99 -27.24
C PHE A 266 18.05 9.10 -28.10
N SER A 267 17.81 9.08 -29.41
CA SER A 267 18.43 10.03 -30.33
C SER A 267 17.44 10.55 -31.37
N ASP A 268 17.55 11.83 -31.72
CA ASP A 268 16.89 12.47 -32.86
C ASP A 268 17.80 12.57 -34.10
N ALA A 269 18.97 11.93 -34.08
CA ALA A 269 19.91 11.97 -35.21
C ALA A 269 19.32 11.31 -36.47
N PRO A 270 19.56 11.87 -37.67
CA PRO A 270 18.99 11.37 -38.93
C PRO A 270 19.28 9.88 -39.21
N GLU A 271 20.44 9.37 -38.79
CA GLU A 271 20.80 7.96 -38.93
C GLU A 271 19.88 6.99 -38.19
N HIS A 272 19.15 7.46 -37.17
CA HIS A 272 18.19 6.67 -36.39
C HIS A 272 16.73 6.92 -36.79
N ALA A 273 16.46 7.70 -37.85
CA ALA A 273 15.11 8.05 -38.26
C ALA A 273 14.21 6.83 -38.58
N ALA A 274 14.82 5.73 -39.05
CA ALA A 274 14.13 4.48 -39.34
C ALA A 274 13.88 3.60 -38.10
N ASN A 275 14.49 3.94 -36.95
CA ASN A 275 14.37 3.16 -35.73
C ASN A 275 13.01 3.39 -35.05
N ILE A 276 12.68 2.52 -34.10
CA ILE A 276 11.43 2.61 -33.37
C ILE A 276 11.36 3.94 -32.59
N PRO A 277 10.20 4.62 -32.55
CA PRO A 277 9.98 5.75 -31.66
C PRO A 277 10.27 5.37 -30.21
N ALA A 278 10.91 6.27 -29.47
CA ALA A 278 11.23 6.07 -28.06
C ALA A 278 9.95 5.87 -27.22
N SER A 279 8.90 6.66 -27.44
CA SER A 279 7.57 6.48 -26.82
C SER A 279 7.00 5.08 -27.01
N ARG A 280 7.13 4.52 -28.21
CA ARG A 280 6.67 3.15 -28.53
C ARG A 280 7.52 2.08 -27.83
N PHE A 281 8.82 2.31 -27.68
CA PHE A 281 9.68 1.46 -26.86
C PHE A 281 9.27 1.52 -25.39
N LEU A 282 9.09 2.73 -24.85
CA LEU A 282 8.66 2.95 -23.46
C LEU A 282 7.32 2.26 -23.17
N ALA A 283 6.33 2.39 -24.06
CA ALA A 283 5.04 1.72 -23.94
C ALA A 283 5.17 0.18 -23.84
N ARG A 284 6.14 -0.41 -24.56
CA ARG A 284 6.40 -1.86 -24.56
C ARG A 284 6.97 -2.34 -23.23
N VAL A 285 7.93 -1.60 -22.67
CA VAL A 285 8.61 -1.98 -21.42
C VAL A 285 7.91 -1.47 -20.16
N ARG A 286 6.92 -0.57 -20.31
CA ARG A 286 6.22 0.18 -19.26
C ARG A 286 5.86 -0.67 -18.05
N ARG A 287 5.12 -1.76 -18.26
CA ARG A 287 4.58 -2.59 -17.19
C ARG A 287 5.67 -3.24 -16.33
N ASP A 288 6.69 -3.78 -16.99
CA ASP A 288 7.78 -4.46 -16.29
C ASP A 288 8.64 -3.47 -15.53
N VAL A 289 9.04 -2.39 -16.20
CA VAL A 289 9.91 -1.36 -15.64
C VAL A 289 9.22 -0.67 -14.46
N ARG A 290 7.94 -0.31 -14.59
CA ARG A 290 7.16 0.28 -13.50
C ARG A 290 7.11 -0.61 -12.27
N ARG A 291 6.83 -1.90 -12.43
CA ARG A 291 6.79 -2.87 -11.33
C ARG A 291 8.17 -2.96 -10.66
N ILE A 292 9.23 -3.11 -11.45
CA ILE A 292 10.59 -3.23 -10.94
C ILE A 292 10.98 -1.97 -10.16
N VAL A 293 10.77 -0.78 -10.73
CA VAL A 293 11.12 0.47 -10.06
C VAL A 293 10.29 0.64 -8.79
N SER A 294 9.00 0.33 -8.81
CA SER A 294 8.13 0.39 -7.62
C SER A 294 8.61 -0.55 -6.51
N ASP A 295 8.95 -1.79 -6.85
CA ASP A 295 9.45 -2.79 -5.90
C ASP A 295 10.77 -2.34 -5.24
N TRP A 296 11.62 -1.58 -5.95
CA TRP A 296 12.92 -1.12 -5.47
C TRP A 296 12.90 0.23 -4.77
N THR A 297 12.08 1.17 -5.25
CA THR A 297 12.00 2.54 -4.69
C THR A 297 10.94 2.66 -3.60
N GLY A 298 9.97 1.75 -3.55
CA GLY A 298 8.80 1.82 -2.67
C GLY A 298 7.77 2.87 -3.10
N VAL A 299 7.96 3.48 -4.27
CA VAL A 299 7.05 4.48 -4.83
C VAL A 299 5.87 3.78 -5.49
N TYR A 300 4.67 4.34 -5.31
CA TYR A 300 3.44 3.83 -5.92
C TYR A 300 3.62 3.68 -7.44
N GLN A 301 3.13 2.55 -7.97
CA GLN A 301 3.25 2.28 -9.41
C GLN A 301 2.61 3.39 -10.22
N TYR A 302 1.52 3.98 -9.71
CA TYR A 302 0.87 5.12 -10.32
C TYR A 302 1.81 6.32 -10.51
N THR A 303 2.56 6.72 -9.48
CA THR A 303 3.52 7.84 -9.56
C THR A 303 4.61 7.55 -10.59
N ILE A 304 5.13 6.32 -10.61
CA ILE A 304 6.11 5.91 -11.62
C ILE A 304 5.49 5.93 -13.03
N ASP A 305 4.22 5.53 -13.17
CA ASP A 305 3.49 5.55 -14.44
C ASP A 305 3.32 6.98 -14.99
N GLN A 306 3.21 7.98 -14.11
CA GLN A 306 3.14 9.39 -14.49
C GLN A 306 4.48 9.90 -15.00
N VAL A 307 5.57 9.62 -14.28
CA VAL A 307 6.93 9.91 -14.76
C VAL A 307 7.19 9.21 -16.11
N LEU A 308 6.75 7.95 -16.25
CA LEU A 308 6.80 7.21 -17.51
C LEU A 308 5.99 7.88 -18.62
N GLN A 309 4.80 8.41 -18.32
CA GLN A 309 3.94 9.10 -19.28
C GLN A 309 4.58 10.40 -19.73
N GLU A 310 5.04 11.24 -18.80
CA GLU A 310 5.70 12.51 -19.10
C GLU A 310 6.98 12.30 -19.93
N MET A 311 7.78 11.29 -19.58
CA MET A 311 8.95 10.89 -20.37
C MET A 311 8.56 10.41 -21.78
N SER A 312 7.43 9.72 -21.93
CA SER A 312 6.92 9.28 -23.23
C SER A 312 6.44 10.45 -24.08
N ASP A 313 5.65 11.35 -23.51
CA ASP A 313 5.14 12.53 -24.20
C ASP A 313 6.30 13.43 -24.64
N ARG A 314 7.30 13.61 -23.75
CA ARG A 314 8.49 14.40 -24.09
C ARG A 314 9.37 13.73 -25.16
N CYS A 315 9.45 12.40 -25.18
CA CYS A 315 10.10 11.67 -26.26
C CYS A 315 9.43 11.91 -27.62
N ASP A 316 8.11 12.00 -27.66
CA ASP A 316 7.36 12.30 -28.88
C ASP A 316 7.59 13.76 -29.33
N GLU A 317 7.55 14.72 -28.41
CA GLU A 317 7.82 16.13 -28.68
C GLU A 317 9.23 16.38 -29.23
N LEU A 318 10.22 15.62 -28.73
CA LEU A 318 11.62 15.68 -29.18
C LEU A 318 11.91 14.76 -30.39
N ASN A 319 10.90 14.03 -30.88
CA ASN A 319 11.00 13.03 -31.96
C ASN A 319 12.15 12.02 -31.75
N LEU A 320 12.32 11.56 -30.51
CA LEU A 320 13.39 10.66 -30.13
C LEU A 320 13.14 9.22 -30.60
N ARG A 321 14.23 8.57 -31.01
CA ARG A 321 14.27 7.22 -31.58
C ARG A 321 15.24 6.34 -30.79
N LEU A 322 15.01 5.04 -30.82
CA LEU A 322 15.93 4.09 -30.19
C LEU A 322 17.31 4.15 -30.88
N ALA A 323 18.37 4.33 -30.10
CA ALA A 323 19.76 4.41 -30.60
C ALA A 323 20.60 3.19 -30.21
N SER A 324 20.08 2.32 -29.35
CA SER A 324 20.75 1.12 -28.82
C SER A 324 19.82 -0.11 -28.89
N PRO A 325 20.34 -1.34 -28.76
CA PRO A 325 19.51 -2.55 -28.71
C PRO A 325 18.53 -2.53 -27.52
N ASP A 326 17.35 -3.14 -27.70
CA ASP A 326 16.24 -3.15 -26.72
C ASP A 326 16.67 -3.47 -25.28
N ASP A 327 17.55 -4.47 -25.07
CA ASP A 327 17.97 -4.88 -23.73
C ASP A 327 18.85 -3.81 -23.03
N SER A 328 19.77 -3.17 -23.77
CA SER A 328 20.60 -2.07 -23.25
C SER A 328 19.73 -0.86 -22.97
N ALA A 329 18.87 -0.48 -23.93
CA ALA A 329 17.96 0.64 -23.77
C ALA A 329 17.03 0.45 -22.57
N LYS A 330 16.56 -0.78 -22.30
CA LYS A 330 15.71 -1.09 -21.14
C LYS A 330 16.48 -0.94 -19.83
N ALA A 331 17.71 -1.44 -19.76
CA ALA A 331 18.55 -1.30 -18.58
C ALA A 331 18.86 0.16 -18.27
N ASP A 332 19.31 0.92 -19.27
CA ASP A 332 19.64 2.33 -19.11
C ASP A 332 18.39 3.15 -18.76
N PHE A 333 17.26 2.85 -19.40
CA PHE A 333 15.99 3.47 -19.07
C PHE A 333 15.53 3.14 -17.64
N MET A 334 15.71 1.91 -17.15
CA MET A 334 15.40 1.59 -15.76
C MET A 334 16.23 2.43 -14.78
N VAL A 335 17.52 2.65 -15.07
CA VAL A 335 18.39 3.51 -14.26
C VAL A 335 17.88 4.95 -14.27
N VAL A 336 17.63 5.49 -15.46
CA VAL A 336 17.17 6.87 -15.63
C VAL A 336 15.77 7.07 -15.05
N LEU A 337 14.85 6.13 -15.23
CA LEU A 337 13.54 6.17 -14.59
C LEU A 337 13.65 6.06 -13.09
N THR A 338 14.50 5.19 -12.55
CA THR A 338 14.72 5.11 -11.09
C THR A 338 15.29 6.42 -10.57
N MET A 339 16.30 6.96 -11.26
CA MET A 339 16.92 8.23 -10.93
C MET A 339 15.91 9.36 -11.01
N HIS A 340 15.06 9.43 -12.04
CA HIS A 340 14.02 10.44 -12.15
C HIS A 340 12.87 10.22 -11.20
N THR A 341 12.50 8.98 -10.90
CA THR A 341 11.51 8.68 -9.85
C THR A 341 12.04 9.17 -8.51
N MET A 342 13.33 8.97 -8.21
CA MET A 342 13.98 9.48 -7.01
C MET A 342 14.24 10.99 -7.06
N ASN A 343 14.62 11.54 -8.21
CA ASN A 343 14.89 12.98 -8.38
C ASN A 343 13.60 13.80 -8.41
N TYR A 344 12.51 13.24 -8.92
CA TYR A 344 11.16 13.76 -8.77
C TYR A 344 10.79 13.87 -7.28
N LEU A 345 11.33 13.00 -6.43
CA LEU A 345 11.26 13.14 -4.97
C LEU A 345 12.29 14.15 -4.40
N HIS A 346 13.42 14.44 -5.08
CA HIS A 346 14.55 15.23 -4.55
C HIS A 346 14.72 16.68 -5.08
N SER A 347 14.23 17.07 -6.27
CA SER A 347 14.61 18.32 -6.97
C SER A 347 13.90 19.61 -6.49
N GLY A 348 13.54 19.69 -5.21
CA GLY A 348 13.16 20.95 -4.55
C GLY A 348 11.73 21.02 -4.01
N ARG A 349 10.98 19.92 -3.96
CA ARG A 349 9.63 19.86 -3.36
C ARG A 349 9.38 18.62 -2.48
N HIS A 350 10.45 18.05 -1.90
CA HIS A 350 10.64 17.25 -0.66
C HIS A 350 9.47 16.68 0.16
N MET A 351 8.80 15.63 -0.32
CA MET A 351 7.51 15.35 0.28
C MET A 351 6.92 13.96 -0.10
N VAL A 352 7.19 12.87 0.67
CA VAL A 352 6.37 11.62 0.60
C VAL A 352 5.04 11.86 1.29
N ALA A 353 3.95 12.00 0.53
CA ALA A 353 2.64 12.34 1.06
C ALA A 353 2.20 11.32 2.12
N LEU A 354 1.88 11.79 3.33
CA LEU A 354 1.19 11.00 4.34
C LEU A 354 -0.33 10.94 4.06
#